data_AF-A0A8D3CNR3-F1
#
_entry.id   AF-A0A8D3CNR3-F1
#
_cell.length_a   1.000
_cell.length_b   1.000
_cell.length_c   1.000
_cell.angle_alpha   90.00
_cell.angle_beta   90.00
_cell.angle_gamma   90.00
#
_symmetry.space_group_name_H-M   'P 1'
#
loop_
_entity.id
_entity.type
_entity.pdbx_description
1 polymer ?
#
loop_
_entity_poly.entity_id
_entity_poly.type
_entity_poly.pdbx_seq_one_letter_code
_entity_poly.pdbx_strand_id
1 'polypeptide(L)'
;GRHETSFPGVELGPSQRPQDKGVYTMYHGTSVASARLIVASGFKQSPHGLLGKGVYVSRSRRKASSYPRQSSQSDRVVLEVRVRVGRVKRINTDNHPMQYTWSTKGFDTAWVPPHCGLTAVPSGLEEDCVFDPKRVQVVGDVQNLVPELIPDRGVYTMYHGTSVANARLIIANGFQQSPRGMLGKGVYVSRDKKKAERYPLQSSPSDRVALELRVHVGRVKRIDTDNHPMQYTWSTQGFDTAWVPPNCGMKAVPSGLEEDCVFDPKRVIMPLFQHQCGYWLLYGNYNF
;
A
#
# COMPACT_ATOMS: atom_id res chain seq x y z
N GLY A 1 -8.28 27.18 -22.98
CA GLY A 1 -7.36 26.33 -23.78
C GLY A 1 -6.23 25.81 -22.92
N ARG A 2 -6.24 24.51 -22.63
CA ARG A 2 -5.06 23.64 -22.49
C ARG A 2 -5.59 22.22 -22.30
N HIS A 3 -5.71 21.50 -23.42
CA HIS A 3 -5.90 20.06 -23.42
C HIS A 3 -4.58 19.46 -22.91
N GLU A 4 -4.57 18.93 -21.68
CA GLU A 4 -3.59 17.93 -21.29
C GLU A 4 -3.92 16.65 -22.06
N THR A 5 -3.26 16.49 -23.19
CA THR A 5 -3.27 15.24 -23.95
C THR A 5 -2.71 14.14 -23.06
N SER A 6 -3.61 13.26 -22.61
CA SER A 6 -3.29 11.97 -22.01
C SER A 6 -2.55 11.11 -23.05
N PHE A 7 -1.24 11.27 -23.10
CA PHE A 7 -0.37 10.31 -23.77
C PHE A 7 -0.07 9.20 -22.76
N PRO A 8 -0.59 7.97 -22.93
CA PRO A 8 -0.10 6.83 -22.16
C PRO A 8 1.39 6.72 -22.49
N GLY A 9 2.25 6.82 -21.48
CA GLY A 9 3.69 6.68 -21.68
C GLY A 9 3.97 5.36 -22.40
N VAL A 10 4.99 5.34 -23.27
CA VAL A 10 5.39 4.09 -23.91
C VAL A 10 5.97 3.19 -22.82
N GLU A 11 5.52 1.95 -22.71
CA GLU A 11 6.19 0.98 -21.83
C GLU A 11 7.45 0.49 -22.55
N LEU A 12 8.62 0.87 -22.02
CA LEU A 12 9.91 0.37 -22.49
C LEU A 12 10.36 -0.76 -21.58
N GLY A 13 10.74 -1.89 -22.19
CA GLY A 13 11.36 -3.00 -21.48
C GLY A 13 12.74 -2.63 -20.91
N PRO A 14 13.22 -3.34 -19.87
CA PRO A 14 14.50 -3.08 -19.21
C PRO A 14 15.73 -3.05 -20.15
N SER A 15 15.71 -3.85 -21.21
CA SER A 15 16.79 -3.96 -22.20
C SER A 15 16.76 -2.88 -23.28
N GLN A 16 15.66 -2.16 -23.44
CA GLN A 16 15.51 -1.17 -24.49
C GLN A 16 16.18 0.15 -24.09
N ARG A 17 16.93 0.74 -25.02
CA ARG A 17 17.56 2.04 -24.82
C ARG A 17 16.46 3.12 -24.80
N PRO A 18 16.39 3.96 -23.74
CA PRO A 18 15.50 5.10 -23.73
C PRO A 18 15.91 6.07 -24.85
N GLN A 19 14.92 6.48 -25.63
CA GLN A 19 15.05 7.54 -26.62
C GLN A 19 15.04 8.91 -25.93
N ASP A 20 15.84 9.83 -26.46
CA ASP A 20 15.86 11.21 -25.98
C ASP A 20 14.46 11.84 -26.09
N LYS A 21 14.09 12.62 -25.08
CA LYS A 21 12.77 13.25 -24.91
C LYS A 21 11.60 12.27 -24.74
N GLY A 22 11.88 10.98 -24.55
CA GLY A 22 10.85 9.98 -24.28
C GLY A 22 10.13 10.18 -22.95
N VAL A 23 8.94 9.58 -22.87
CA VAL A 23 8.12 9.54 -21.65
C VAL A 23 7.70 8.11 -21.39
N TYR A 24 8.15 7.56 -20.26
CA TYR A 24 7.99 6.13 -19.96
C TYR A 24 7.34 5.92 -18.59
N THR A 25 6.58 4.84 -18.48
CA THR A 25 6.19 4.29 -17.18
C THR A 25 7.37 3.55 -16.58
N MET A 26 7.70 3.86 -15.33
CA MET A 26 8.76 3.24 -14.55
C MET A 26 8.29 3.06 -13.10
N TYR A 27 9.16 2.53 -12.25
CA TYR A 27 8.84 2.13 -10.89
C TYR A 27 9.88 2.65 -9.90
N HIS A 28 9.42 3.20 -8.78
CA HIS A 28 10.24 3.67 -7.67
C HIS A 28 9.90 2.88 -6.41
N GLY A 29 10.85 2.07 -5.94
CA GLY A 29 10.73 1.37 -4.66
C GLY A 29 11.15 2.26 -3.51
N THR A 30 10.34 2.34 -2.46
CA THR A 30 10.61 3.21 -1.31
C THR A 30 9.88 2.73 -0.06
N SER A 31 10.15 3.36 1.08
CA SER A 31 9.41 3.04 2.31
C SER A 31 8.01 3.61 2.30
N VAL A 32 7.11 3.05 3.10
CA VAL A 32 5.75 3.58 3.29
C VAL A 32 5.83 5.06 3.65
N ALA A 33 6.62 5.42 4.68
CA ALA A 33 6.77 6.82 5.11
C ALA A 33 7.24 7.76 3.98
N SER A 34 8.23 7.34 3.20
CA SER A 34 8.80 8.16 2.12
C SER A 34 7.81 8.35 0.98
N ALA A 35 7.06 7.30 0.63
CA ALA A 35 6.08 7.39 -0.43
C ALA A 35 4.94 8.35 -0.08
N ARG A 36 4.56 8.46 1.21
CA ARG A 36 3.60 9.48 1.68
C ARG A 36 4.10 10.90 1.40
N LEU A 37 5.38 11.15 1.69
CA LEU A 37 6.02 12.44 1.44
C LEU A 37 6.13 12.74 -0.05
N ILE A 38 6.44 11.74 -0.87
CA ILE A 38 6.51 11.87 -2.33
C ILE A 38 5.15 12.22 -2.91
N VAL A 39 4.10 11.57 -2.44
CA VAL A 39 2.72 11.84 -2.86
C VAL A 39 2.27 13.24 -2.45
N ALA A 40 2.55 13.65 -1.22
CA ALA A 40 2.11 14.94 -0.69
C ALA A 40 2.89 16.14 -1.26
N SER A 41 4.20 15.97 -1.47
CA SER A 41 5.12 17.09 -1.71
C SER A 41 5.99 16.91 -2.96
N GLY A 42 5.80 15.82 -3.70
CA GLY A 42 6.64 15.45 -4.83
C GLY A 42 7.97 14.79 -4.42
N PHE A 43 8.69 14.29 -5.42
CA PHE A 43 10.00 13.70 -5.22
C PHE A 43 11.06 14.74 -4.80
N LYS A 44 12.04 14.28 -4.02
CA LYS A 44 13.29 14.99 -3.73
C LYS A 44 14.47 14.20 -4.25
N GLN A 45 15.55 14.88 -4.62
CA GLN A 45 16.78 14.20 -5.03
C GLN A 45 17.38 13.45 -3.83
N SER A 46 17.82 12.21 -4.06
CA SER A 46 18.83 11.60 -3.20
C SER A 46 20.12 12.39 -3.32
N PRO A 47 20.88 12.64 -2.23
CA PRO A 47 22.15 13.34 -2.30
C PRO A 47 23.25 12.51 -2.98
N HIS A 48 23.14 11.17 -2.93
CA HIS A 48 24.14 10.23 -3.43
C HIS A 48 23.49 8.97 -4.04
N GLY A 49 24.32 8.13 -4.68
CA GLY A 49 23.93 6.84 -5.24
C GLY A 49 24.87 6.44 -6.38
N LEU A 50 24.56 5.32 -7.05
CA LEU A 50 25.36 4.76 -8.15
C LEU A 50 25.68 5.79 -9.24
N LEU A 51 24.73 6.68 -9.53
CA LEU A 51 24.77 7.69 -10.58
C LEU A 51 24.80 9.11 -9.99
N GLY A 52 25.14 9.27 -8.71
CA GLY A 52 25.13 10.56 -8.02
C GLY A 52 23.74 11.01 -7.59
N LYS A 53 23.53 12.33 -7.55
CA LYS A 53 22.26 12.92 -7.08
C LYS A 53 21.13 12.79 -8.10
N GLY A 54 19.93 12.45 -7.61
CA GLY A 54 18.73 12.35 -8.44
C GLY A 54 17.65 11.44 -7.84
N VAL A 55 16.61 11.19 -8.62
CA VAL A 55 15.53 10.25 -8.33
C VAL A 55 15.80 8.95 -9.08
N TYR A 56 15.94 7.86 -8.33
CA TYR A 56 16.24 6.53 -8.89
C TYR A 56 14.96 5.79 -9.23
N VAL A 57 14.87 5.29 -10.44
CA VAL A 57 13.72 4.55 -10.96
C VAL A 57 14.19 3.36 -11.79
N SER A 58 13.31 2.39 -11.96
CA SER A 58 13.58 1.20 -12.77
C SER A 58 12.39 0.89 -13.67
N ARG A 59 12.65 0.38 -14.87
CA ARG A 59 11.63 -0.22 -15.75
C ARG A 59 11.15 -1.58 -15.22
N SER A 60 11.84 -2.18 -14.25
CA SER A 60 11.46 -3.43 -13.60
C SER A 60 10.79 -3.17 -12.25
N ARG A 61 9.47 -3.42 -12.18
CA ARG A 61 8.71 -3.38 -10.92
C ARG A 61 9.29 -4.33 -9.87
N ARG A 62 9.74 -5.52 -10.29
CA ARG A 62 10.39 -6.52 -9.41
C ARG A 62 11.72 -6.02 -8.84
N LYS A 63 12.49 -5.27 -9.63
CA LYS A 63 13.70 -4.62 -9.11
C LYS A 63 13.30 -3.58 -8.07
N ALA A 64 12.38 -2.69 -8.43
CA ALA A 64 11.92 -1.61 -7.56
C ALA A 64 11.39 -2.14 -6.22
N SER A 65 10.61 -3.21 -6.19
CA SER A 65 10.09 -3.83 -4.95
C SER A 65 11.16 -4.34 -3.98
N SER A 66 12.41 -4.46 -4.43
CA SER A 66 13.53 -4.86 -3.57
C SER A 66 14.10 -3.71 -2.73
N TYR A 67 13.60 -2.49 -2.92
CA TYR A 67 14.07 -1.27 -2.24
C TYR A 67 12.99 -0.71 -1.30
N PRO A 68 13.40 -0.13 -0.15
CA PRO A 68 14.77 -0.03 0.36
C PRO A 68 15.27 -1.38 0.87
N ARG A 69 16.54 -1.74 0.57
CA ARG A 69 17.08 -3.08 0.85
C ARG A 69 17.10 -3.46 2.34
N GLN A 70 17.17 -2.48 3.22
CA GLN A 70 17.24 -2.65 4.68
C GLN A 70 15.87 -2.51 5.38
N SER A 71 14.79 -2.24 4.64
CA SER A 71 13.43 -2.19 5.17
C SER A 71 12.81 -3.58 5.28
N SER A 72 11.87 -3.78 6.20
CA SER A 72 11.00 -4.98 6.20
C SER A 72 10.15 -5.03 4.93
N GLN A 73 9.67 -6.22 4.54
CA GLN A 73 8.76 -6.34 3.40
C GLN A 73 7.48 -5.53 3.60
N SER A 74 6.98 -5.43 4.84
CA SER A 74 5.80 -4.65 5.21
C SER A 74 5.97 -3.13 5.12
N ASP A 75 7.21 -2.64 5.08
CA ASP A 75 7.50 -1.20 4.93
C ASP A 75 7.83 -0.83 3.47
N ARG A 76 7.93 -1.80 2.55
CA ARG A 76 8.27 -1.53 1.14
C ARG A 76 7.01 -1.32 0.31
N VAL A 77 7.05 -0.28 -0.52
CA VAL A 77 6.03 0.00 -1.53
C VAL A 77 6.70 0.34 -2.86
N VAL A 78 5.96 0.16 -3.95
CA VAL A 78 6.41 0.55 -5.29
C VAL A 78 5.45 1.57 -5.85
N LEU A 79 5.96 2.76 -6.15
CA LEU A 79 5.25 3.79 -6.89
C LEU A 79 5.45 3.57 -8.38
N GLU A 80 4.36 3.48 -9.13
CA GLU A 80 4.38 3.62 -10.58
C GLU A 80 4.51 5.10 -10.92
N VAL A 81 5.44 5.44 -11.82
CA VAL A 81 5.79 6.81 -12.15
C VAL A 81 5.93 7.02 -13.66
N ARG A 82 5.49 8.17 -14.13
CA ARG A 82 5.70 8.68 -15.48
C ARG A 82 6.95 9.55 -15.47
N VAL A 83 7.92 9.17 -16.29
CA VAL A 83 9.25 9.78 -16.31
C VAL A 83 9.51 10.44 -17.65
N ARG A 84 9.73 11.76 -17.65
CA ARG A 84 10.18 12.54 -18.80
C ARG A 84 11.70 12.55 -18.86
N VAL A 85 12.30 11.56 -19.53
CA VAL A 85 13.75 11.28 -19.43
C VAL A 85 14.66 12.37 -19.99
N GLY A 86 14.16 13.22 -20.89
CA GLY A 86 14.95 14.30 -21.49
C GLY A 86 16.16 13.76 -22.25
N ARG A 87 17.33 14.40 -22.10
CA ARG A 87 18.60 13.91 -22.67
C ARG A 87 19.18 12.81 -21.78
N VAL A 88 19.43 11.63 -22.35
CA VAL A 88 19.89 10.46 -21.59
C VAL A 88 21.37 10.19 -21.78
N LYS A 89 22.12 10.06 -20.68
CA LYS A 89 23.51 9.59 -20.69
C LYS A 89 23.59 8.11 -20.31
N ARG A 90 24.09 7.29 -21.24
CA ARG A 90 24.45 5.90 -20.95
C ARG A 90 25.71 5.84 -20.07
N ILE A 91 25.66 5.07 -19.00
CA ILE A 91 26.77 4.75 -18.09
C ILE A 91 26.92 3.23 -18.06
N ASN A 92 27.94 2.69 -18.73
CA ASN A 92 28.04 1.25 -19.02
C ASN A 92 29.45 0.67 -18.83
N THR A 93 30.29 1.34 -18.05
CA THR A 93 31.65 0.88 -17.73
C THR A 93 32.05 1.44 -16.37
N ASP A 94 32.89 0.70 -15.65
CA ASP A 94 33.41 1.14 -14.37
C ASP A 94 34.26 2.41 -14.56
N ASN A 95 34.25 3.29 -13.56
CA ASN A 95 34.96 4.57 -13.59
C ASN A 95 34.57 5.46 -14.79
N HIS A 96 33.32 5.35 -15.28
CA HIS A 96 32.86 6.19 -16.38
C HIS A 96 33.03 7.68 -16.02
N PRO A 97 33.67 8.51 -16.87
CA PRO A 97 34.09 9.88 -16.53
C PRO A 97 32.92 10.83 -16.17
N MET A 98 31.71 10.45 -16.56
CA MET A 98 30.48 11.19 -16.27
C MET A 98 29.54 10.52 -15.26
N GLN A 99 29.96 9.45 -14.57
CA GLN A 99 29.08 8.69 -13.65
C GLN A 99 28.37 9.58 -12.62
N TYR A 100 29.05 10.63 -12.14
CA TYR A 100 28.52 11.58 -11.15
C TYR A 100 28.36 13.02 -11.66
N THR A 101 28.72 13.30 -12.91
CA THR A 101 28.76 14.67 -13.48
C THR A 101 27.89 14.85 -14.73
N TRP A 102 27.15 13.82 -15.14
CA TRP A 102 26.29 13.86 -16.32
C TRP A 102 25.30 15.04 -16.31
N SER A 103 24.74 15.40 -15.15
CA SER A 103 23.77 16.50 -15.06
C SER A 103 24.38 17.88 -15.29
N THR A 104 25.61 18.12 -14.82
CA THR A 104 26.31 19.39 -15.09
C THR A 104 26.77 19.50 -16.54
N LYS A 105 26.74 18.41 -17.30
CA LYS A 105 26.97 18.36 -18.75
C LYS A 105 25.67 18.44 -19.57
N GLY A 106 24.55 18.77 -18.93
CA GLY A 106 23.27 19.04 -19.60
C GLY A 106 22.46 17.79 -19.94
N PHE A 107 22.73 16.66 -19.29
CA PHE A 107 21.87 15.47 -19.36
C PHE A 107 20.82 15.51 -18.25
N ASP A 108 19.60 15.06 -18.57
CA ASP A 108 18.48 15.05 -17.63
C ASP A 108 18.37 13.72 -16.87
N THR A 109 18.84 12.63 -17.49
CA THR A 109 18.82 11.28 -16.92
C THR A 109 20.15 10.56 -17.21
N ALA A 110 20.68 9.84 -16.24
CA ALA A 110 21.70 8.82 -16.47
C ALA A 110 21.07 7.42 -16.44
N TRP A 111 21.55 6.52 -17.30
CA TRP A 111 21.00 5.17 -17.44
C TRP A 111 22.11 4.13 -17.48
N VAL A 112 22.00 3.12 -16.61
CA VAL A 112 22.79 1.90 -16.62
C VAL A 112 22.01 0.82 -17.38
N PRO A 113 22.52 0.33 -18.53
CA PRO A 113 21.89 -0.79 -19.24
C PRO A 113 21.99 -2.09 -18.45
N PRO A 114 21.08 -3.04 -18.65
CA PRO A 114 21.19 -4.35 -18.03
C PRO A 114 22.41 -5.10 -18.58
N HIS A 115 23.02 -5.92 -17.74
CA HIS A 115 24.15 -6.81 -18.04
C HIS A 115 25.32 -6.11 -18.75
N CYS A 116 25.56 -4.83 -18.45
CA CYS A 116 26.63 -4.05 -19.10
C CYS A 116 28.02 -4.27 -18.49
N GLY A 117 28.16 -5.19 -17.52
CA GLY A 117 29.45 -5.53 -16.91
C GLY A 117 29.95 -4.54 -15.86
N LEU A 118 29.08 -3.65 -15.35
CA LEU A 118 29.43 -2.69 -14.31
C LEU A 118 29.62 -3.40 -12.97
N THR A 119 30.83 -3.39 -12.40
CA THR A 119 31.16 -4.08 -11.15
C THR A 119 30.34 -3.54 -9.98
N ALA A 120 30.02 -2.24 -9.99
CA ALA A 120 29.17 -1.59 -9.01
C ALA A 120 27.69 -2.06 -9.04
N VAL A 121 27.28 -2.83 -10.07
CA VAL A 121 25.94 -3.41 -10.18
C VAL A 121 26.05 -4.93 -10.42
N PRO A 122 26.39 -5.72 -9.37
CA PRO A 122 26.59 -7.17 -9.52
C PRO A 122 25.35 -7.91 -10.02
N SER A 123 24.16 -7.37 -9.77
CA SER A 123 22.91 -7.95 -10.26
C SER A 123 22.73 -7.82 -11.77
N GLY A 124 23.50 -6.95 -12.43
CA GLY A 124 23.35 -6.62 -13.85
C GLY A 124 21.99 -5.99 -14.19
N LEU A 125 21.22 -5.50 -13.22
CA LEU A 125 19.90 -4.92 -13.49
C LEU A 125 20.00 -3.43 -13.84
N GLU A 126 19.22 -3.00 -14.83
CA GLU A 126 19.19 -1.61 -15.28
C GLU A 126 18.77 -0.62 -14.20
N GLU A 127 19.25 0.62 -14.29
CA GLU A 127 18.85 1.72 -13.40
C GLU A 127 18.85 3.05 -14.12
N ASP A 128 17.81 3.85 -13.91
CA ASP A 128 17.73 5.23 -14.35
C ASP A 128 17.85 6.15 -13.13
N CYS A 129 18.62 7.24 -13.26
CA CYS A 129 18.71 8.31 -12.28
C CYS A 129 18.35 9.63 -12.95
N VAL A 130 17.21 10.21 -12.54
CA VAL A 130 16.65 11.43 -13.12
C VAL A 130 17.06 12.63 -12.27
N PHE A 131 17.60 13.67 -12.89
CA PHE A 131 18.16 14.80 -12.15
C PHE A 131 17.06 15.64 -11.49
N ASP A 132 16.19 16.24 -12.30
CA ASP A 132 15.11 17.10 -11.81
C ASP A 132 13.91 16.24 -11.36
N PRO A 133 13.54 16.26 -10.06
CA PRO A 133 12.40 15.50 -9.57
C PRO A 133 11.07 15.85 -10.25
N LYS A 134 10.91 17.06 -10.81
CA LYS A 134 9.71 17.48 -11.55
C LYS A 134 9.51 16.73 -12.87
N ARG A 135 10.49 15.94 -13.30
CA ARG A 135 10.39 15.04 -14.45
C ARG A 135 9.79 13.67 -14.10
N VAL A 136 9.59 13.38 -12.82
CA VAL A 136 9.04 12.13 -12.30
C VAL A 136 7.70 12.42 -11.63
N GLN A 137 6.63 11.85 -12.15
CA GLN A 137 5.27 12.05 -11.64
C GLN A 137 4.67 10.70 -11.28
N VAL A 138 4.05 10.58 -10.10
CA VAL A 138 3.32 9.36 -9.74
C VAL A 138 2.11 9.20 -10.69
N VAL A 139 1.89 7.99 -11.21
CA VAL A 139 0.79 7.68 -12.16
C VAL A 139 -0.42 7.17 -11.39
N GLY A 140 -1.59 7.78 -11.60
CA GLY A 140 -2.91 7.36 -11.09
C GLY A 140 -3.54 8.36 -10.11
N ASP A 141 -4.82 8.15 -9.77
CA ASP A 141 -5.48 8.93 -8.72
C ASP A 141 -4.78 8.65 -7.40
N VAL A 142 -4.18 9.70 -6.82
CA VAL A 142 -3.50 9.66 -5.51
C VAL A 142 -4.37 9.02 -4.41
N GLN A 143 -5.71 9.11 -4.55
CA GLN A 143 -6.67 8.48 -3.65
C GLN A 143 -6.82 6.96 -3.85
N ASN A 144 -6.59 6.45 -5.06
CA ASN A 144 -6.70 5.03 -5.42
C ASN A 144 -5.36 4.30 -5.36
N LEU A 145 -4.24 5.03 -5.47
CA LEU A 145 -2.93 4.41 -5.59
C LEU A 145 -2.40 3.80 -4.30
N VAL A 146 -2.92 4.18 -3.12
CA VAL A 146 -2.36 3.71 -1.84
C VAL A 146 -3.15 4.19 -0.59
N PRO A 147 -4.11 3.39 -0.12
CA PRO A 147 -4.55 3.43 1.28
C PRO A 147 -3.43 3.06 2.29
N GLU A 148 -2.30 2.54 1.80
CA GLU A 148 -1.09 2.24 2.60
C GLU A 148 -0.22 3.47 2.89
N LEU A 149 -0.37 4.56 2.14
CA LEU A 149 0.56 5.71 2.17
C LEU A 149 0.02 6.99 2.82
N ILE A 150 -0.97 6.88 3.71
CA ILE A 150 -1.32 7.96 4.65
C ILE A 150 -0.90 7.52 6.06
N PRO A 151 -0.11 8.31 6.84
CA PRO A 151 0.07 8.05 8.26
C PRO A 151 -1.22 8.50 8.92
N ASP A 152 -2.26 7.68 8.80
CA ASP A 152 -3.54 8.06 9.35
C ASP A 152 -3.49 7.81 10.86
N ARG A 153 -3.60 8.89 11.64
CA ARG A 153 -4.25 8.76 12.95
C ARG A 153 -5.58 8.08 12.69
N GLY A 154 -5.80 6.90 13.26
CA GLY A 154 -7.02 6.14 13.03
C GLY A 154 -6.94 5.10 11.90
N VAL A 155 -5.77 4.57 11.56
CA VAL A 155 -5.67 3.27 10.87
C VAL A 155 -5.10 2.21 11.80
N TYR A 156 -5.78 1.07 11.89
CA TYR A 156 -5.39 -0.05 12.73
C TYR A 156 -5.35 -1.35 11.94
N THR A 157 -4.44 -2.25 12.34
CA THR A 157 -4.61 -3.68 12.04
C THR A 157 -5.70 -4.22 12.95
N MET A 158 -6.75 -4.77 12.34
CA MET A 158 -7.89 -5.38 13.03
C MET A 158 -8.26 -6.70 12.36
N TYR A 159 -9.17 -7.44 12.97
CA TYR A 159 -9.52 -8.79 12.59
C TYR A 159 -11.03 -8.97 12.50
N HIS A 160 -11.49 -9.68 11.48
CA HIS A 160 -12.88 -10.09 11.31
C HIS A 160 -12.97 -11.62 11.29
N GLY A 161 -13.63 -12.20 12.28
CA GLY A 161 -13.91 -13.63 12.33
C GLY A 161 -15.14 -13.98 11.51
N THR A 162 -15.02 -14.96 10.62
CA THR A 162 -16.10 -15.42 9.75
C THR A 162 -15.92 -16.88 9.36
N SER A 163 -16.89 -17.45 8.64
CA SER A 163 -16.75 -18.81 8.12
C SER A 163 -15.82 -18.86 6.90
N VAL A 164 -15.23 -20.02 6.60
CA VAL A 164 -14.38 -20.18 5.40
C VAL A 164 -15.15 -19.80 4.11
N ALA A 165 -16.42 -20.18 4.02
CA ALA A 165 -17.27 -19.84 2.89
C ALA A 165 -17.49 -18.31 2.76
N ASN A 166 -17.78 -17.63 3.88
CA ASN A 166 -17.97 -16.17 3.87
C ASN A 166 -16.67 -15.43 3.60
N ALA A 167 -15.53 -15.91 4.10
CA ALA A 167 -14.23 -15.35 3.78
C ALA A 167 -13.96 -15.34 2.28
N ARG A 168 -14.29 -16.43 1.58
CA ARG A 168 -14.18 -16.49 0.10
C ARG A 168 -15.05 -15.44 -0.58
N LEU A 169 -16.29 -15.25 -0.10
CA LEU A 169 -17.20 -14.24 -0.64
C LEU A 169 -16.70 -12.81 -0.38
N ILE A 170 -16.15 -12.54 0.80
CA ILE A 170 -15.56 -11.25 1.16
C ILE A 170 -14.32 -10.97 0.30
N ILE A 171 -13.46 -11.96 0.07
CA ILE A 171 -12.27 -11.80 -0.77
C ILE A 171 -12.67 -11.49 -2.22
N ALA A 172 -13.72 -12.14 -2.73
CA ALA A 172 -14.19 -11.95 -4.11
C ALA A 172 -14.96 -10.64 -4.31
N ASN A 173 -15.80 -10.26 -3.35
CA ASN A 173 -16.81 -9.20 -3.53
C ASN A 173 -16.63 -8.00 -2.59
N GLY A 174 -15.69 -8.06 -1.65
CA GLY A 174 -15.53 -7.10 -0.58
C GLY A 174 -16.50 -7.30 0.59
N PHE A 175 -16.31 -6.51 1.65
CA PHE A 175 -17.21 -6.49 2.80
C PHE A 175 -18.55 -5.84 2.47
N GLN A 176 -19.60 -6.32 3.11
CA GLN A 176 -20.92 -5.69 3.14
C GLN A 176 -21.29 -5.37 4.58
N GLN A 177 -22.11 -4.34 4.77
CA GLN A 177 -22.62 -4.01 6.11
C GLN A 177 -23.51 -5.16 6.60
N SER A 178 -23.28 -5.61 7.84
CA SER A 178 -24.32 -6.35 8.56
C SER A 178 -25.53 -5.44 8.74
N PRO A 179 -26.77 -5.92 8.55
CA PRO A 179 -27.97 -5.10 8.74
C PRO A 179 -28.24 -4.76 10.21
N ARG A 180 -27.62 -5.49 11.16
CA ARG A 180 -27.84 -5.37 12.60
C ARG A 180 -26.60 -5.76 13.42
N GLY A 181 -26.63 -5.45 14.71
CA GLY A 181 -25.64 -5.85 15.71
C GLY A 181 -25.70 -4.91 16.91
N MET A 182 -24.83 -5.11 17.91
CA MET A 182 -24.90 -4.33 19.15
C MET A 182 -24.60 -2.83 18.97
N LEU A 183 -23.92 -2.46 17.89
CA LEU A 183 -23.65 -1.07 17.48
C LEU A 183 -24.44 -0.68 16.21
N GLY A 184 -25.47 -1.45 15.85
CA GLY A 184 -26.24 -1.22 14.63
C GLY A 184 -25.59 -1.81 13.38
N LYS A 185 -25.86 -1.20 12.21
CA LYS A 185 -25.37 -1.68 10.91
C LYS A 185 -23.91 -1.29 10.67
N GLY A 186 -23.15 -2.19 10.07
CA GLY A 186 -21.74 -1.96 9.75
C GLY A 186 -20.92 -3.25 9.65
N VAL A 187 -19.61 -3.09 9.49
CA VAL A 187 -18.63 -4.18 9.51
C VAL A 187 -18.00 -4.25 10.89
N TYR A 188 -18.16 -5.40 11.55
CA TYR A 188 -17.66 -5.62 12.90
C TYR A 188 -16.23 -6.14 12.86
N VAL A 189 -15.33 -5.49 13.58
CA VAL A 189 -13.91 -5.83 13.62
C VAL A 189 -13.39 -5.71 15.05
N SER A 190 -12.25 -6.36 15.30
CA SER A 190 -11.62 -6.43 16.62
C SER A 190 -10.11 -6.26 16.47
N ARG A 191 -9.47 -5.47 17.33
CA ARG A 191 -8.01 -5.44 17.47
C ARG A 191 -7.48 -6.69 18.16
N ASP A 192 -8.32 -7.39 18.92
CA ASP A 192 -7.98 -8.71 19.48
C ASP A 192 -8.23 -9.81 18.44
N LYS A 193 -7.14 -10.41 17.94
CA LYS A 193 -7.18 -11.54 17.00
C LYS A 193 -7.85 -12.77 17.60
N LYS A 194 -7.52 -13.11 18.85
CA LYS A 194 -8.09 -14.28 19.54
C LYS A 194 -9.59 -14.10 19.75
N LYS A 195 -10.05 -12.87 20.01
CA LYS A 195 -11.49 -12.55 20.01
C LYS A 195 -12.11 -12.90 18.66
N ALA A 196 -11.53 -12.39 17.56
CA ALA A 196 -12.06 -12.58 16.22
C ALA A 196 -12.11 -14.07 15.81
N GLU A 197 -11.07 -14.84 16.11
CA GLU A 197 -10.99 -16.29 15.79
C GLU A 197 -12.12 -17.13 16.41
N ARG A 198 -12.82 -16.63 17.44
CA ARG A 198 -13.97 -17.33 18.04
C ARG A 198 -15.25 -17.20 17.23
N TYR A 199 -15.32 -16.28 16.27
CA TYR A 199 -16.50 -16.05 15.47
C TYR A 199 -16.45 -16.83 14.14
N PRO A 200 -17.61 -17.36 13.68
CA PRO A 200 -18.92 -17.34 14.32
C PRO A 200 -19.01 -18.28 15.54
N LEU A 201 -19.64 -17.84 16.64
CA LEU A 201 -19.66 -18.59 17.91
C LEU A 201 -20.32 -19.98 17.81
N GLN A 202 -21.26 -20.15 16.86
CA GLN A 202 -22.05 -21.38 16.66
C GLN A 202 -21.56 -22.25 15.49
N SER A 203 -20.39 -21.97 14.90
CA SER A 203 -19.76 -22.83 13.89
C SER A 203 -18.72 -23.77 14.50
N SER A 204 -18.33 -24.84 13.79
CA SER A 204 -17.20 -25.67 14.21
C SER A 204 -15.88 -24.88 14.14
N PRO A 205 -14.89 -25.16 15.00
CA PRO A 205 -13.57 -24.52 14.90
C PRO A 205 -12.91 -24.68 13.52
N SER A 206 -13.17 -25.81 12.83
CA SER A 206 -12.67 -26.08 11.48
C SER A 206 -13.27 -25.20 10.39
N ASP A 207 -14.41 -24.54 10.64
CA ASP A 207 -15.06 -23.64 9.70
C ASP A 207 -14.73 -22.16 9.98
N ARG A 208 -13.97 -21.85 11.04
CA ARG A 208 -13.67 -20.46 11.43
C ARG A 208 -12.37 -19.98 10.80
N VAL A 209 -12.37 -18.73 10.35
CA VAL A 209 -11.17 -18.02 9.91
C VAL A 209 -11.23 -16.56 10.37
N ALA A 210 -10.09 -16.00 10.74
CA ALA A 210 -9.95 -14.57 11.02
C ALA A 210 -9.22 -13.89 9.86
N LEU A 211 -9.90 -12.93 9.21
CA LEU A 211 -9.30 -12.07 8.22
C LEU A 211 -8.53 -10.95 8.93
N GLU A 212 -7.25 -10.78 8.62
CA GLU A 212 -6.47 -9.62 9.05
C GLU A 212 -6.70 -8.45 8.08
N LEU A 213 -7.00 -7.27 8.63
CA LEU A 213 -7.53 -6.11 7.94
C LEU A 213 -6.74 -4.86 8.28
N ARG A 214 -6.64 -3.93 7.35
CA ARG A 214 -6.30 -2.53 7.62
C ARG A 214 -7.58 -1.70 7.65
N VAL A 215 -7.89 -1.10 8.80
CA VAL A 215 -9.17 -0.42 9.03
C VAL A 215 -8.96 1.07 9.28
N HIS A 216 -9.57 1.92 8.45
CA HIS A 216 -9.62 3.37 8.61
C HIS A 216 -10.81 3.79 9.50
N VAL A 217 -10.59 4.01 10.79
CA VAL A 217 -11.67 4.26 11.75
C VAL A 217 -12.24 5.68 11.71
N GLY A 218 -11.53 6.65 11.09
CA GLY A 218 -11.96 8.04 10.98
C GLY A 218 -12.49 8.65 12.28
N ARG A 219 -13.66 9.28 12.24
CA ARG A 219 -14.33 9.83 13.44
C ARG A 219 -14.93 8.70 14.26
N VAL A 220 -14.32 8.41 15.41
CA VAL A 220 -14.76 7.35 16.32
C VAL A 220 -15.74 7.88 17.36
N LYS A 221 -16.90 7.21 17.51
CA LYS A 221 -17.81 7.40 18.64
C LYS A 221 -17.55 6.31 19.68
N ARG A 222 -17.11 6.71 20.88
CA ARG A 222 -17.05 5.82 22.04
C ARG A 222 -18.47 5.48 22.52
N ILE A 223 -18.75 4.20 22.70
CA ILE A 223 -19.99 3.63 23.25
C ILE A 223 -19.57 2.78 24.45
N ASP A 224 -19.60 3.36 25.65
CA ASP A 224 -19.01 2.82 26.88
C ASP A 224 -20.03 2.59 27.99
N THR A 225 -21.32 2.66 27.69
CA THR A 225 -22.40 2.43 28.64
C THR A 225 -23.59 1.75 27.98
N ASP A 226 -24.35 0.98 28.76
CA ASP A 226 -25.59 0.37 28.29
C ASP A 226 -26.61 1.47 27.94
N ASN A 227 -27.43 1.23 26.93
CA ASN A 227 -28.43 2.20 26.44
C ASN A 227 -27.81 3.55 26.04
N HIS A 228 -26.57 3.57 25.56
CA HIS A 228 -25.93 4.80 25.10
C HIS A 228 -26.81 5.45 24.00
N PRO A 229 -27.12 6.76 24.09
CA PRO A 229 -28.11 7.41 23.22
C PRO A 229 -27.77 7.36 21.73
N MET A 230 -26.48 7.19 21.41
CA MET A 230 -25.99 7.06 20.03
C MET A 230 -25.63 5.63 19.61
N GLN A 231 -25.94 4.60 20.40
CA GLN A 231 -25.51 3.21 20.15
C GLN A 231 -25.87 2.70 18.74
N TYR A 232 -26.99 3.17 18.18
CA TYR A 232 -27.47 2.78 16.85
C TYR A 232 -27.53 3.94 15.83
N THR A 233 -27.22 5.17 16.24
CA THR A 233 -27.38 6.38 15.42
C THR A 233 -26.09 7.14 15.16
N TRP A 234 -24.96 6.71 15.74
CA TRP A 234 -23.64 7.32 15.57
C TRP A 234 -23.27 7.64 14.12
N SER A 235 -23.60 6.75 13.17
CA SER A 235 -23.29 6.94 11.75
C SER A 235 -24.05 8.12 11.13
N THR A 236 -25.35 8.24 11.42
CA THR A 236 -26.15 9.40 10.98
C THR A 236 -25.71 10.72 11.61
N GLN A 237 -24.95 10.65 12.70
CA GLN A 237 -24.37 11.81 13.40
C GLN A 237 -22.95 12.15 12.89
N GLY A 238 -22.53 11.55 11.77
CA GLY A 238 -21.27 11.85 11.09
C GLY A 238 -20.05 11.16 11.71
N PHE A 239 -20.24 10.09 12.50
CA PHE A 239 -19.16 9.22 12.94
C PHE A 239 -18.98 8.05 11.95
N ASP A 240 -17.73 7.64 11.78
CA ASP A 240 -17.35 6.61 10.82
C ASP A 240 -17.27 5.22 11.45
N THR A 241 -16.92 5.18 12.74
CA THR A 241 -16.81 3.97 13.55
C THR A 241 -17.43 4.18 14.93
N ALA A 242 -18.21 3.23 15.41
CA ALA A 242 -18.53 3.11 16.83
C ALA A 242 -17.56 2.14 17.51
N TRP A 243 -17.11 2.47 18.72
CA TRP A 243 -16.14 1.69 19.46
C TRP A 243 -16.57 1.46 20.90
N VAL A 244 -16.58 0.20 21.32
CA VAL A 244 -16.74 -0.23 22.71
C VAL A 244 -15.36 -0.48 23.32
N PRO A 245 -14.96 0.27 24.36
CA PRO A 245 -13.68 0.04 25.03
C PRO A 245 -13.66 -1.28 25.81
N PRO A 246 -12.46 -1.88 25.98
CA PRO A 246 -12.34 -3.06 26.82
C PRO A 246 -12.69 -2.72 28.27
N ASN A 247 -13.36 -3.65 28.95
CA ASN A 247 -13.71 -3.59 30.37
C ASN A 247 -14.44 -2.31 30.79
N CYS A 248 -15.25 -1.72 29.91
CA CYS A 248 -16.03 -0.50 30.20
C CYS A 248 -17.22 -0.71 31.14
N GLY A 249 -17.51 -1.96 31.55
CA GLY A 249 -18.60 -2.27 32.48
C GLY A 249 -19.99 -2.39 31.84
N MET A 250 -20.09 -2.32 30.51
CA MET A 250 -21.34 -2.58 29.79
C MET A 250 -21.84 -4.01 30.01
N LYS A 251 -23.07 -4.16 30.51
CA LYS A 251 -23.72 -5.46 30.68
C LYS A 251 -24.01 -6.12 29.33
N ALA A 252 -24.24 -5.33 28.28
CA ALA A 252 -24.40 -5.82 26.91
C ALA A 252 -23.12 -6.48 26.35
N VAL A 253 -21.96 -6.30 26.98
CA VAL A 253 -20.69 -6.96 26.61
C VAL A 253 -20.10 -7.71 27.80
N PRO A 254 -20.69 -8.85 28.23
CA PRO A 254 -20.25 -9.59 29.41
C PRO A 254 -18.78 -10.06 29.33
N SER A 255 -18.27 -10.24 28.11
CA SER A 255 -16.88 -10.63 27.88
C SER A 255 -15.85 -9.55 28.26
N GLY A 256 -16.27 -8.29 28.36
CA GLY A 256 -15.38 -7.14 28.56
C GLY A 256 -14.44 -6.85 27.38
N LEU A 257 -14.55 -7.57 26.25
CA LEU A 257 -13.65 -7.36 25.12
C LEU A 257 -14.14 -6.24 24.21
N GLU A 258 -13.20 -5.46 23.69
CA GLU A 258 -13.44 -4.33 22.81
C GLU A 258 -14.09 -4.71 21.48
N GLU A 259 -14.85 -3.80 20.89
CA GLU A 259 -15.51 -4.02 19.60
C GLU A 259 -15.60 -2.73 18.80
N ASP A 260 -15.26 -2.81 17.51
CA ASP A 260 -15.40 -1.73 16.56
C ASP A 260 -16.48 -2.10 15.52
N CYS A 261 -17.35 -1.16 15.19
CA CYS A 261 -18.31 -1.26 14.10
C CYS A 261 -18.07 -0.12 13.12
N VAL A 262 -17.56 -0.46 11.94
CA VAL A 262 -17.21 0.49 10.87
C VAL A 262 -18.40 0.65 9.93
N PHE A 263 -18.81 1.88 9.65
CA PHE A 263 -20.00 2.12 8.84
C PHE A 263 -19.76 1.75 7.37
N ASP A 264 -18.84 2.44 6.70
CA ASP A 264 -18.56 2.25 5.28
C ASP A 264 -17.59 1.07 5.07
N PRO A 265 -18.01 -0.04 4.42
CA PRO A 265 -17.13 -1.17 4.15
C PRO A 265 -15.86 -0.81 3.36
N LYS A 266 -15.86 0.28 2.59
CA LYS A 266 -14.68 0.76 1.85
C LYS A 266 -13.52 1.17 2.76
N ARG A 267 -13.79 1.38 4.04
CA ARG A 267 -12.76 1.68 5.06
C ARG A 267 -12.09 0.44 5.65
N VAL A 268 -12.56 -0.75 5.26
CA VAL A 268 -12.04 -2.05 5.70
C VAL A 268 -11.29 -2.70 4.55
N ILE A 269 -9.97 -2.70 4.63
CA ILE A 269 -9.09 -3.02 3.51
C ILE A 269 -8.38 -4.35 3.77
N MET A 270 -8.48 -5.27 2.82
CA MET A 270 -7.70 -6.50 2.81
C MET A 270 -6.27 -6.19 2.35
N PRO A 271 -5.22 -6.51 3.13
CA PRO A 271 -3.85 -6.29 2.70
C PRO A 271 -3.52 -7.11 1.44
N LEU A 272 -2.79 -6.52 0.49
CA LEU A 272 -2.48 -7.07 -0.84
C LEU A 272 -1.87 -8.49 -0.81
N PHE A 273 -1.18 -8.85 0.28
CA PHE A 273 -0.63 -10.19 0.48
C PHE A 273 -1.69 -11.30 0.55
N GLN A 274 -2.93 -11.00 0.94
CA GLN A 274 -4.02 -11.99 0.92
C GLN A 274 -4.63 -12.18 -0.48
N HIS A 275 -4.42 -11.25 -1.41
CA HIS A 275 -4.92 -11.35 -2.79
C HIS A 275 -3.97 -12.12 -3.73
N GLN A 276 -2.65 -12.10 -3.48
CA GLN A 276 -1.67 -12.88 -4.26
C GLN A 276 -1.50 -14.32 -3.76
N CYS A 277 -1.98 -14.60 -2.56
CA CYS A 277 -1.92 -15.91 -1.94
C CYS A 277 -3.30 -16.58 -1.99
N GLY A 278 -3.67 -17.08 -3.18
CA GLY A 278 -4.59 -18.24 -3.28
C GLY A 278 -4.06 -19.50 -2.57
N TYR A 279 -2.84 -19.42 -2.04
CA TYR A 279 -2.16 -20.40 -1.20
C TYR A 279 -1.62 -19.62 0.00
N TRP A 280 -2.00 -19.99 1.24
CA TRP A 280 -1.37 -19.66 2.55
C TRP A 280 -2.34 -19.29 3.69
N LEU A 281 -3.66 -19.20 3.47
CA LEU A 281 -4.65 -19.20 4.58
C LEU A 281 -5.30 -20.57 4.84
N LEU A 282 -4.65 -21.66 4.42
CA LEU A 282 -5.01 -23.03 4.79
C LEU A 282 -3.95 -23.61 5.73
N TYR A 283 -3.79 -23.03 6.92
CA TYR A 283 -3.18 -23.78 8.03
C TYR A 283 -4.30 -24.40 8.86
N GLY A 284 -4.73 -25.56 8.37
CA GLY A 284 -5.58 -26.52 9.06
C GLY A 284 -5.51 -27.81 8.25
N ASN A 285 -4.87 -28.84 8.80
CA ASN A 285 -4.67 -30.16 8.22
C ASN A 285 -5.92 -30.67 7.49
N TYR A 286 -5.96 -30.54 6.16
CA TYR A 286 -6.86 -31.29 5.31
C TYR A 286 -6.11 -31.67 4.04
N ASN A 287 -5.71 -32.94 3.98
CA ASN A 287 -5.33 -33.60 2.75
C ASN A 287 -6.58 -33.73 1.87
N PHE A 288 -6.46 -33.33 0.61
CA PHE A 288 -7.09 -34.04 -0.50
C PHE A 288 -5.97 -34.63 -1.36
#